data_AF-A0A1Q3TIF5-F1
#
_entry.id   AF-A0A1Q3TIF5-F1
#
_cell.length_a   1.000
_cell.length_b   1.000
_cell.length_c   1.000
_cell.angle_alpha   90.00
_cell.angle_beta   90.00
_cell.angle_gamma   90.00
#
_symmetry.space_group_name_H-M   'P 1'
#
loop_
_entity.id
_entity.type
_entity.pdbx_description
1 polymer ?
#
loop_
_entity_poly.entity_id
_entity_poly.type
_entity_poly.pdbx_seq_one_letter_code
_entity_poly.pdbx_strand_id
1 'polypeptide(L)'
;MQTLPIQLPDQLSAIAQIIRQDWKNIYFGAVPYLQAMYSLNSVQDNYGADSAKSIVLYFLANAKAWRGDTARAVKKHLQQIIKAAR
;
A
#
# COMPACT_ATOMS: atom_id res chain seq x y z
N MET A 1 8.68 5.25 26.70
CA MET A 1 9.06 4.11 25.83
C MET A 1 9.10 4.62 24.40
N GLN A 2 10.28 4.64 23.76
CA GLN A 2 10.38 5.01 22.34
C GLN A 2 9.86 3.83 21.52
N THR A 3 8.75 4.00 20.81
CA THR A 3 8.27 3.01 19.84
C THR A 3 9.27 2.96 18.70
N LEU A 4 9.96 1.84 18.52
CA LEU A 4 10.79 1.61 17.34
C LEU A 4 9.93 1.83 16.08
N PRO A 5 10.44 2.52 15.05
CA PRO A 5 9.68 2.72 13.82
C PRO A 5 9.36 1.34 13.24
N ILE A 6 8.08 1.12 12.90
CA ILE A 6 7.65 -0.08 12.16
C ILE A 6 8.48 -0.12 10.88
N GLN A 7 9.35 -1.13 10.76
CA GLN A 7 10.10 -1.35 9.53
C GLN A 7 9.16 -2.02 8.53
N LEU A 8 8.79 -1.28 7.49
CA LEU A 8 7.93 -1.77 6.41
C LEU A 8 8.80 -2.29 5.25
N PRO A 9 8.37 -3.37 4.57
CA PRO A 9 9.06 -3.88 3.40
C PRO A 9 8.77 -2.99 2.18
N ASP A 10 9.73 -2.84 1.27
CA ASP A 10 9.50 -2.12 0.01
C ASP A 10 8.64 -2.93 -0.99
N GLN A 11 8.54 -4.25 -0.81
CA GLN A 11 7.78 -5.13 -1.69
C GLN A 11 6.27 -4.90 -1.57
N LEU A 12 5.60 -4.55 -2.67
CA LEU A 12 4.17 -4.21 -2.66
C LEU A 12 3.27 -5.38 -2.19
N SER A 13 3.58 -6.61 -2.57
CA SER A 13 2.84 -7.80 -2.13
C SER A 13 2.94 -8.04 -0.62
N ALA A 14 4.10 -7.78 -0.01
CA ALA A 14 4.29 -7.84 1.44
C ALA A 14 3.53 -6.73 2.16
N ILE A 15 3.54 -5.50 1.62
CA ILE A 15 2.71 -4.40 2.14
C ILE A 15 1.21 -4.76 2.06
N ALA A 16 0.76 -5.39 0.96
CA ALA A 16 -0.63 -5.82 0.80
C ALA A 16 -1.07 -6.82 1.88
N GLN A 17 -0.18 -7.73 2.29
CA GLN A 17 -0.42 -8.65 3.41
C GLN A 17 -0.63 -7.89 4.73
N ILE A 18 0.21 -6.89 5.02
CA ILE A 18 0.09 -6.06 6.24
C ILE A 18 -1.24 -5.30 6.23
N ILE A 19 -1.61 -4.68 5.10
CA ILE A 19 -2.87 -3.97 4.94
C ILE A 19 -4.06 -4.89 5.26
N ARG A 20 -4.08 -6.11 4.70
CA ARG A 20 -5.18 -7.05 4.88
C ARG A 20 -5.27 -7.60 6.32
N GLN A 21 -4.13 -7.75 6.98
CA GLN A 21 -4.08 -8.17 8.38
C GLN A 21 -4.62 -7.09 9.32
N ASP A 22 -4.31 -5.83 9.08
CA ASP A 22 -4.72 -4.70 9.93
C ASP A 22 -6.13 -4.21 9.61
N TRP A 23 -6.40 -3.91 8.33
CA TRP A 23 -7.68 -3.37 7.89
C TRP A 23 -8.70 -4.48 7.61
N LYS A 24 -9.48 -4.85 8.62
CA LYS A 24 -10.47 -5.95 8.50
C LYS A 24 -11.64 -5.62 7.58
N ASN A 25 -12.24 -4.45 7.77
CA ASN A 25 -13.39 -3.95 7.01
C ASN A 25 -12.92 -2.97 5.92
N ILE A 26 -12.30 -3.53 4.89
CA ILE A 26 -11.73 -2.76 3.78
C ILE A 26 -12.87 -2.09 3.00
N TYR A 27 -12.72 -0.79 2.72
CA TYR A 27 -13.65 -0.08 1.84
C TYR A 27 -13.66 -0.73 0.45
N PHE A 28 -14.83 -1.05 -0.09
CA PHE A 28 -14.96 -1.84 -1.32
C PHE A 28 -14.17 -1.23 -2.49
N GLY A 29 -14.10 0.11 -2.60
CA GLY A 29 -13.34 0.79 -3.65
C GLY A 29 -11.81 0.61 -3.54
N ALA A 30 -11.28 0.21 -2.39
CA ALA A 30 -9.86 -0.09 -2.20
C ALA A 30 -9.49 -1.54 -2.55
N VAL A 31 -10.47 -2.45 -2.55
CA VAL A 31 -10.26 -3.90 -2.75
C VAL A 31 -9.56 -4.25 -4.06
N PRO A 32 -9.98 -3.74 -5.25
CA PRO A 32 -9.33 -4.15 -6.50
C PRO A 32 -7.86 -3.74 -6.57
N TYR A 33 -7.53 -2.56 -6.03
CA TYR A 33 -6.14 -2.07 -6.01
C TYR A 33 -5.29 -2.85 -5.01
N LEU A 34 -5.84 -3.20 -3.84
CA LEU A 34 -5.16 -4.07 -2.89
C LEU A 34 -4.92 -5.47 -3.47
N GLN A 35 -5.89 -5.99 -4.22
CA GLN A 35 -5.74 -7.27 -4.92
C GLN A 35 -4.61 -7.23 -5.95
N ALA A 36 -4.55 -6.19 -6.77
CA ALA A 36 -3.45 -5.99 -7.72
C ALA A 36 -2.09 -5.85 -7.01
N MET A 37 -2.01 -5.19 -5.85
CA MET A 37 -0.77 -5.10 -5.08
C MET A 37 -0.19 -6.47 -4.69
N TYR A 38 -1.01 -7.52 -4.53
CA TYR A 38 -0.49 -8.87 -4.23
C TYR A 38 0.34 -9.48 -5.36
N SER A 39 0.12 -9.08 -6.61
CA SER A 39 0.88 -9.58 -7.77
C SER A 39 2.07 -8.70 -8.15
N LEU A 40 2.37 -7.66 -7.36
CA LEU A 40 3.40 -6.67 -7.68
C LEU A 40 4.53 -6.74 -6.67
N ASN A 41 5.76 -6.62 -7.15
CA ASN A 41 6.95 -6.53 -6.32
C ASN A 41 7.32 -5.07 -6.06
N SER A 42 7.29 -4.24 -7.09
CA SER A 42 7.78 -2.86 -7.05
C SER A 42 6.79 -1.86 -7.66
N VAL A 43 6.98 -0.57 -7.40
CA VAL A 43 6.17 0.49 -8.06
C VAL A 43 6.59 0.74 -9.52
N GLN A 44 7.67 0.12 -9.97
CA GLN A 44 8.15 0.14 -11.36
C GLN A 44 7.53 -0.98 -12.22
N ASP A 45 6.85 -1.94 -11.59
CA ASP A 45 6.19 -3.04 -12.28
C ASP A 45 4.96 -2.55 -13.06
N ASN A 46 4.43 -3.43 -13.93
CA ASN A 46 3.16 -3.23 -14.63
C ASN A 46 2.13 -4.26 -14.18
N TYR A 47 0.86 -3.86 -14.20
CA TYR A 47 -0.32 -4.69 -13.98
C TYR A 47 -1.21 -4.61 -15.23
N GLY A 48 -0.95 -5.48 -16.21
CA GLY A 48 -1.61 -5.39 -17.51
C GLY A 48 -1.26 -4.08 -18.22
N ALA A 49 -2.26 -3.24 -18.48
CA ALA A 49 -2.07 -1.91 -19.09
C ALA A 49 -1.82 -0.79 -18.06
N ASP A 50 -1.96 -1.08 -16.76
CA ASP A 50 -1.71 -0.13 -15.67
C ASP A 50 -0.29 -0.24 -15.14
N SER A 51 0.22 0.87 -14.57
CA SER A 51 1.48 0.85 -13.82
C SER A 51 1.22 0.47 -12.35
N ALA A 52 2.15 -0.20 -11.69
CA ALA A 52 2.07 -0.45 -10.26
C ALA A 52 1.94 0.87 -9.47
N LYS A 53 2.58 1.94 -9.93
CA LYS A 53 2.43 3.29 -9.38
C LYS A 53 0.99 3.80 -9.41
N SER A 54 0.25 3.64 -10.53
CA SER A 54 -1.16 4.05 -10.60
C SER A 54 -2.02 3.20 -9.66
N ILE A 55 -1.79 1.89 -9.60
CA ILE A 55 -2.45 0.98 -8.65
C ILE A 55 -2.29 1.47 -7.21
N VAL A 56 -1.06 1.78 -6.77
CA VAL A 56 -0.81 2.25 -5.40
C VAL A 56 -1.47 3.62 -5.15
N LEU A 57 -1.45 4.54 -6.12
CA LEU A 57 -2.11 5.84 -5.98
C LEU A 57 -3.63 5.70 -5.82
N TYR A 58 -4.26 4.83 -6.61
CA TYR A 58 -5.70 4.56 -6.49
C TYR A 58 -6.05 3.83 -5.19
N PHE A 59 -5.21 2.91 -4.71
CA PHE A 59 -5.36 2.34 -3.37
C PHE A 59 -5.37 3.44 -2.30
N LEU A 60 -4.37 4.34 -2.30
CA LEU A 60 -4.25 5.43 -1.34
C LEU A 60 -5.46 6.37 -1.37
N ALA A 61 -5.98 6.68 -2.57
CA ALA A 61 -7.17 7.52 -2.74
C ALA A 61 -8.43 6.90 -2.09
N ASN A 62 -8.54 5.57 -2.11
CA ASN A 62 -9.66 4.81 -1.54
C ASN A 62 -9.44 4.38 -0.08
N ALA A 63 -8.21 4.48 0.43
CA ALA A 63 -7.86 4.08 1.80
C ALA A 63 -8.21 5.13 2.87
N LYS A 64 -8.99 6.18 2.57
CA LYS A 64 -9.27 7.30 3.50
C LYS A 64 -9.91 6.85 4.83
N ALA A 65 -10.77 5.83 4.78
CA ALA A 65 -11.43 5.29 5.97
C ALA A 65 -10.49 4.43 6.86
N TRP A 66 -9.37 3.95 6.32
CA TRP A 66 -8.37 3.21 7.09
C TRP A 66 -7.56 4.16 7.98
N ARG A 67 -7.61 3.94 9.30
CA ARG A 67 -6.98 4.81 10.31
C ARG A 67 -6.25 3.95 11.36
N GLY A 68 -5.39 4.60 12.14
CA GLY A 68 -4.52 3.94 13.12
C GLY A 68 -3.04 4.08 12.75
N ASP A 69 -2.16 3.57 13.61
CA ASP A 69 -0.72 3.73 13.46
C ASP A 69 -0.18 2.93 12.27
N THR A 70 -0.64 1.68 12.09
CA THR A 70 -0.33 0.88 10.90
C THR A 70 -0.75 1.58 9.62
N ALA A 71 -1.98 2.10 9.58
CA ALA A 71 -2.50 2.83 8.42
C ALA A 71 -1.63 4.05 8.07
N ARG A 72 -1.22 4.82 9.08
CA ARG A 72 -0.38 6.00 8.91
C ARG A 72 1.00 5.62 8.39
N ALA A 73 1.62 4.60 8.98
CA ALA A 73 2.94 4.11 8.59
C ALA A 73 2.94 3.60 7.14
N VAL A 74 2.00 2.72 6.80
CA VAL A 74 1.91 2.13 5.45
C VAL A 74 1.64 3.18 4.39
N LYS A 75 0.68 4.09 4.61
CA LYS A 75 0.39 5.16 3.64
C LYS A 75 1.58 6.06 3.39
N LYS A 76 2.29 6.43 4.47
CA LYS A 76 3.51 7.24 4.37
C LYS A 76 4.60 6.51 3.60
N HIS A 77 4.82 5.23 3.88
CA HIS A 77 5.84 4.43 3.22
C HIS A 77 5.55 4.23 1.73
N LEU A 78 4.31 3.91 1.34
CA LEU A 78 3.90 3.82 -0.07
C LEU A 78 4.14 5.14 -0.82
N GLN A 79 3.83 6.29 -0.20
CA GLN A 79 4.13 7.61 -0.77
C GLN A 79 5.64 7.85 -0.95
N GLN A 80 6.47 7.38 -0.02
CA GLN A 80 7.93 7.49 -0.10
C GLN A 80 8.48 6.64 -1.24
N ILE A 81 8.05 5.38 -1.38
CA ILE A 81 8.45 4.49 -2.48
C ILE A 81 8.11 5.12 -3.84
N ILE A 82 6.88 5.65 -3.99
CA ILE A 82 6.46 6.35 -5.22
C ILE A 82 7.34 7.58 -5.52
N LYS A 83 7.74 8.33 -4.49
CA LYS A 83 8.57 9.52 -4.65
C LYS A 83 10.02 9.16 -4.99
N ALA A 84 10.54 8.06 -4.44
CA ALA A 84 11.89 7.57 -4.71
C ALA A 84 12.02 6.98 -6.12
N ALA A 85 10.95 6.45 -6.67
CA ALA A 85 10.86 5.90 -8.03
C ALA A 85 10.87 6.94 -9.18
N ARG A 86 11.31 8.17 -8.92
CA ARG A 86 11.30 9.28 -9.90
C ARG A 86 12.55 9.32 -10.75
#